data_AF-A0A9D9V7S9-F1
#
_entry.id   AF-A0A9D9V7S9-F1
#
_cell.length_a   1.000
_cell.length_b   1.000
_cell.length_c   1.000
_cell.angle_alpha   90.00
_cell.angle_beta   90.00
_cell.angle_gamma   90.00
#
_symmetry.space_group_name_H-M   'P 1'
#
loop_
_entity.id
_entity.type
_entity.pdbx_description
1 polymer ?
#
loop_
_entity_poly.entity_id
_entity_poly.type
_entity_poly.pdbx_seq_one_letter_code
_entity_poly.pdbx_strand_id
1 'polypeptide(L)'
;MNHNKYNTYSTLDTVSEIKELKERFSIDSIYYSILPYQQDSEGNTMEINEIATKYISNTARMIAEADGSSEKEGSFKPDTILFLDKSARPVSWFVQRFWKDLAVKDSKRPDFTFLNIDRTDIYNYLGVPNNDGRSLETGKILTPLDFDRIIKDPDSKHMLDDIINGIRAYYVDGDIDPNKDINKQIWSMKTKLDGKDLLIVDETERSGSTMHISKKLMKLAIPEIGMIRGEYFWPKDGSEVVGYGEDAEVKHGSVPIWYDPNEIKGRGIGDRNENYYSMKYERIQDQISLKQKLGSIALSAPILSNYSADGRFEYSKDDKAKKLADDIKQLRTDYRNGRVLLVPPFDNYSLDRMDEVLLRQGIQPKIDETGEYSWAMIRELKEDRKLGRI
;
A
#
# COMPACT_ATOMS: atom_id res chain seq x y z
N MET A 1 -17.17 -45.26 -27.82
CA MET A 1 -18.41 -45.59 -27.09
C MET A 1 -18.05 -45.64 -25.61
N ASN A 2 -18.07 -44.50 -24.94
CA ASN A 2 -19.18 -43.96 -24.13
C ASN A 2 -19.55 -44.83 -22.91
N HIS A 3 -19.09 -44.39 -21.74
CA HIS A 3 -19.89 -44.15 -20.53
C HIS A 3 -19.06 -43.23 -19.62
N ASN A 4 -19.25 -41.90 -19.71
CA ASN A 4 -20.09 -41.13 -18.78
C ASN A 4 -20.07 -41.66 -17.33
N LYS A 5 -19.09 -41.16 -16.56
CA LYS A 5 -19.20 -40.99 -15.11
C LYS A 5 -19.01 -39.51 -14.79
N TYR A 6 -19.97 -38.70 -15.22
CA TYR A 6 -20.24 -37.45 -14.49
C TYR A 6 -21.01 -37.88 -13.24
N ASN A 7 -20.27 -38.06 -12.14
CA ASN A 7 -20.90 -38.28 -10.85
C ASN A 7 -21.49 -36.94 -10.41
N THR A 8 -22.81 -36.90 -10.41
CA THR A 8 -23.65 -35.90 -9.79
C THR A 8 -23.31 -35.82 -8.30
N TYR A 9 -22.48 -34.83 -7.93
CA TYR A 9 -22.73 -34.16 -6.66
C TYR A 9 -24.18 -33.69 -6.71
N SER A 10 -24.95 -34.02 -5.67
CA SER A 10 -26.31 -33.52 -5.44
C SER A 10 -26.33 -32.01 -5.71
N THR A 11 -26.78 -31.62 -6.91
CA THR A 11 -26.84 -30.21 -7.34
C THR A 11 -27.79 -29.39 -6.47
N LEU A 12 -28.64 -30.05 -5.69
CA LEU A 12 -29.57 -29.42 -4.75
C LEU A 12 -28.88 -29.02 -3.45
N ASP A 13 -27.96 -29.85 -2.92
CA ASP A 13 -27.22 -29.52 -1.68
C ASP A 13 -26.23 -28.37 -1.94
N THR A 14 -25.51 -28.39 -3.06
CA THR A 14 -24.59 -27.30 -3.43
C THR A 14 -25.32 -25.99 -3.71
N VAL A 15 -26.48 -26.00 -4.35
CA VAL A 15 -27.23 -24.76 -4.64
C VAL A 15 -27.80 -24.15 -3.35
N SER A 16 -28.29 -24.97 -2.41
CA SER A 16 -28.77 -24.50 -1.11
C SER A 16 -27.61 -23.93 -0.27
N GLU A 17 -26.49 -24.65 -0.19
CA GLU A 17 -25.28 -24.20 0.51
C GLU A 17 -24.74 -22.88 -0.07
N ILE A 18 -24.65 -22.77 -1.41
CA ILE A 18 -24.20 -21.54 -2.08
C ILE A 18 -25.14 -20.37 -1.77
N LYS A 19 -26.45 -20.61 -1.75
CA LYS A 19 -27.44 -19.58 -1.41
C LYS A 19 -27.27 -19.11 0.04
N GLU A 20 -27.13 -20.03 0.99
CA GLU A 20 -26.89 -19.70 2.40
C GLU A 20 -25.59 -18.92 2.60
N LEU A 21 -24.51 -19.32 1.91
CA LEU A 21 -23.24 -18.59 1.95
C LEU A 21 -23.37 -17.19 1.34
N LYS A 22 -24.12 -17.03 0.24
CA LYS A 22 -24.42 -15.72 -0.36
C LYS A 22 -25.22 -14.82 0.57
N GLU A 23 -26.24 -15.37 1.25
CA GLU A 23 -27.04 -14.61 2.21
C GLU A 23 -26.21 -14.21 3.44
N ARG A 24 -25.36 -15.11 3.91
CA ARG A 24 -24.45 -14.86 5.04
C ARG A 24 -23.41 -13.78 4.70
N PHE A 25 -22.72 -13.93 3.58
CA PHE A 25 -21.67 -13.01 3.13
C PHE A 25 -22.25 -11.85 2.30
N SER A 26 -23.30 -11.24 2.84
CA SER A 26 -23.98 -10.12 2.24
C SER A 26 -23.94 -8.91 3.17
N ILE A 27 -23.45 -7.80 2.65
CA ILE A 27 -23.47 -6.47 3.27
C ILE A 27 -24.26 -5.50 2.38
N ASP A 28 -24.73 -4.42 2.99
CA ASP A 28 -25.55 -3.42 2.32
C ASP A 28 -24.71 -2.15 2.09
N SER A 29 -24.68 -1.68 0.83
CA SER A 29 -23.90 -0.52 0.42
C SER A 29 -24.35 0.78 1.08
N ILE A 30 -25.59 0.87 1.59
CA ILE A 30 -26.10 2.07 2.27
C ILE A 30 -25.30 2.44 3.54
N TYR A 31 -24.59 1.48 4.13
CA TYR A 31 -23.78 1.71 5.33
C TYR A 31 -22.37 2.23 5.01
N TYR A 32 -22.04 2.37 3.73
CA TYR A 32 -20.73 2.81 3.26
C TYR A 32 -20.87 4.11 2.45
N SER A 33 -19.88 4.98 2.60
CA SER A 33 -19.89 6.34 2.05
C SER A 33 -19.11 6.47 0.75
N ILE A 34 -18.02 5.71 0.60
CA ILE A 34 -17.15 5.82 -0.58
C ILE A 34 -16.79 4.46 -1.19
N LEU A 35 -16.66 3.40 -0.39
CA LEU A 35 -16.33 2.06 -0.92
C LEU A 35 -17.28 1.59 -2.03
N PRO A 36 -18.61 1.84 -2.01
CA PRO A 36 -19.53 1.42 -3.07
C PRO A 36 -19.23 1.99 -4.45
N TYR A 37 -18.38 3.02 -4.55
CA TYR A 37 -17.98 3.63 -5.82
C TYR A 37 -16.68 3.04 -6.38
N GLN A 38 -16.12 2.01 -5.73
CA GLN A 38 -14.95 1.30 -6.25
C GLN A 38 -15.24 0.76 -7.64
N GLN A 39 -14.35 1.09 -8.59
CA GLN A 39 -14.43 0.61 -9.96
C GLN A 39 -13.52 -0.59 -10.20
N ASP A 40 -13.88 -1.42 -11.18
CA ASP A 40 -13.03 -2.46 -11.74
C ASP A 40 -12.03 -1.88 -12.77
N SER A 41 -11.32 -2.75 -13.48
CA SER A 41 -10.34 -2.37 -14.52
C SER A 41 -10.97 -1.77 -15.77
N GLU A 42 -12.27 -2.00 -15.99
CA GLU A 42 -13.03 -1.49 -17.13
C GLU A 42 -13.75 -0.17 -16.79
N GLY A 43 -13.73 0.23 -15.52
CA GLY A 43 -14.42 1.43 -15.02
C GLY A 43 -15.86 1.15 -14.56
N ASN A 44 -16.30 -0.11 -14.53
CA ASN A 44 -17.60 -0.48 -14.00
C ASN A 44 -17.57 -0.44 -12.47
N THR A 45 -18.69 -0.06 -11.85
CA THR A 45 -18.81 -0.12 -10.38
C THR A 45 -18.85 -1.57 -9.95
N MET A 46 -17.98 -1.94 -9.00
CA MET A 46 -17.93 -3.29 -8.43
C MET A 46 -19.07 -3.48 -7.42
N GLU A 47 -19.50 -4.73 -7.24
CA GLU A 47 -20.50 -5.08 -6.22
C GLU A 47 -19.91 -4.94 -4.80
N ILE A 48 -20.72 -4.48 -3.83
CA ILE A 48 -20.22 -4.14 -2.48
C ILE A 48 -19.58 -5.32 -1.75
N ASN A 49 -20.13 -6.54 -1.91
CA ASN A 49 -19.57 -7.75 -1.32
C ASN A 49 -18.20 -8.09 -1.93
N GLU A 50 -18.04 -7.83 -3.22
CA GLU A 50 -16.79 -8.03 -3.94
C GLU A 50 -15.72 -7.04 -3.46
N ILE A 51 -16.11 -5.77 -3.31
CA ILE A 51 -15.27 -4.70 -2.80
C ILE A 51 -14.78 -5.05 -1.39
N ALA A 52 -15.69 -5.39 -0.48
CA ALA A 52 -15.36 -5.75 0.89
C ALA A 52 -14.41 -6.95 0.96
N THR A 53 -14.66 -8.00 0.16
CA THR A 53 -13.80 -9.17 0.04
C THR A 53 -12.39 -8.78 -0.43
N LYS A 54 -12.28 -7.95 -1.48
CA LYS A 54 -10.99 -7.51 -2.02
C LYS A 54 -10.19 -6.72 -0.99
N TYR A 55 -10.82 -5.76 -0.31
CA TYR A 55 -10.16 -4.95 0.72
C TYR A 55 -9.72 -5.79 1.93
N ILE A 56 -10.55 -6.72 2.42
CA ILE A 56 -10.17 -7.56 3.55
C ILE A 56 -9.05 -8.52 3.18
N SER A 57 -9.08 -9.13 1.99
CA SER A 57 -8.01 -10.03 1.51
C SER A 57 -6.68 -9.30 1.34
N ASN A 58 -6.69 -8.10 0.74
CA ASN A 58 -5.48 -7.29 0.62
C ASN A 58 -4.96 -6.83 2.00
N THR A 59 -5.85 -6.53 2.94
CA THR A 59 -5.47 -6.22 4.33
C THR A 59 -4.85 -7.43 5.03
N ALA A 60 -5.43 -8.62 4.87
CA ALA A 60 -4.93 -9.87 5.43
C ALA A 60 -3.55 -10.23 4.86
N ARG A 61 -3.33 -9.99 3.56
CA ARG A 61 -2.04 -10.17 2.89
C ARG A 61 -0.98 -9.24 3.47
N MET A 62 -1.31 -7.95 3.58
CA MET A 62 -0.41 -6.93 4.14
C MET A 62 -0.07 -7.18 5.61
N ILE A 63 -1.05 -7.63 6.42
CA ILE A 63 -0.81 -7.98 7.83
C ILE A 63 0.10 -9.22 7.95
N ALA A 64 -0.03 -10.21 7.07
CA ALA A 64 0.85 -11.38 7.11
C ALA A 64 2.31 -11.04 6.76
N GLU A 65 2.54 -10.08 5.86
CA GLU A 65 3.90 -9.55 5.65
C GLU A 65 4.40 -8.79 6.88
N ALA A 66 3.53 -8.03 7.54
CA ALA A 66 3.89 -7.20 8.69
C ALA A 66 4.13 -8.00 9.99
N ASP A 67 3.41 -9.09 10.22
CA ASP A 67 3.56 -9.92 11.43
C ASP A 67 4.58 -11.06 11.27
N GLY A 68 5.08 -11.28 10.04
CA GLY A 68 6.07 -12.30 9.69
C GLY A 68 5.48 -13.68 9.40
N SER A 69 4.18 -13.79 9.16
CA SER A 69 3.49 -15.05 8.86
C SER A 69 3.24 -15.29 7.37
N SER A 70 3.78 -14.43 6.51
CA SER A 70 3.78 -14.64 5.06
C SER A 70 4.81 -15.72 4.68
N GLU A 71 4.39 -16.69 3.86
CA GLU A 71 5.26 -17.71 3.27
C GLU A 71 5.82 -17.31 1.90
N LYS A 72 5.55 -16.08 1.45
CA LYS A 72 6.13 -15.56 0.22
C LYS A 72 7.64 -15.56 0.31
N GLU A 73 8.30 -16.03 -0.75
CA GLU A 73 9.76 -16.13 -0.81
C GLU A 73 10.43 -14.80 -0.46
N GLY A 74 11.41 -14.84 0.44
CA GLY A 74 12.10 -13.64 0.92
C GLY A 74 11.29 -12.76 1.88
N SER A 75 10.16 -13.25 2.41
CA SER A 75 9.50 -12.60 3.55
C SER A 75 10.34 -12.66 4.81
N PHE A 76 10.26 -11.60 5.59
CA PHE A 76 10.83 -11.47 6.92
C PHE A 76 9.85 -10.68 7.76
N LYS A 77 9.94 -10.81 9.08
CA LYS A 77 9.16 -10.00 10.01
C LYS A 77 9.80 -8.62 10.16
N PRO A 78 9.19 -7.52 9.68
CA PRO A 78 9.80 -6.20 9.80
C PRO A 78 9.72 -5.66 11.23
N ASP A 79 10.71 -4.86 11.62
CA ASP A 79 10.66 -4.05 12.84
C ASP A 79 9.88 -2.75 12.62
N THR A 80 9.91 -2.23 11.38
CA THR A 80 9.27 -0.97 11.01
C THR A 80 8.64 -1.07 9.62
N ILE A 81 7.47 -0.44 9.46
CA ILE A 81 6.81 -0.27 8.17
C ILE A 81 6.88 1.21 7.77
N LEU A 82 7.46 1.47 6.61
CA LEU A 82 7.45 2.77 5.95
C LEU A 82 6.32 2.79 4.92
N PHE A 83 5.25 3.54 5.17
CA PHE A 83 4.22 3.80 4.15
C PHE A 83 4.66 4.97 3.28
N LEU A 84 4.63 4.80 1.96
CA LEU A 84 4.87 5.90 1.03
C LEU A 84 3.71 6.90 1.11
N ASP A 85 4.02 8.05 1.68
CA ASP A 85 3.12 9.05 2.19
C ASP A 85 2.53 9.91 1.08
N LYS A 86 1.76 9.26 0.22
CA LYS A 86 0.92 9.85 -0.79
C LYS A 86 -0.32 8.98 -0.75
N SER A 87 -0.30 7.88 -1.46
CA SER A 87 -1.47 7.03 -1.60
C SER A 87 -1.43 5.77 -0.72
N ALA A 88 -0.31 5.46 -0.06
CA ALA A 88 -0.26 4.34 0.91
C ALA A 88 -0.67 4.73 2.35
N ARG A 89 -0.91 6.01 2.66
CA ARG A 89 -1.34 6.45 4.00
C ARG A 89 -2.59 5.72 4.50
N PRO A 90 -3.67 5.55 3.70
CA PRO A 90 -4.84 4.79 4.13
C PRO A 90 -4.58 3.30 4.38
N VAL A 91 -3.56 2.71 3.77
CA VAL A 91 -3.17 1.31 4.04
C VAL A 91 -2.79 1.13 5.50
N SER A 92 -2.12 2.12 6.11
CA SER A 92 -1.81 2.10 7.54
C SER A 92 -3.07 2.04 8.41
N TRP A 93 -4.18 2.64 7.96
CA TRP A 93 -5.45 2.62 8.68
C TRP A 93 -6.08 1.23 8.64
N PHE A 94 -6.05 0.54 7.49
CA PHE A 94 -6.46 -0.86 7.38
C PHE A 94 -5.62 -1.76 8.30
N VAL A 95 -4.29 -1.71 8.19
CA VAL A 95 -3.39 -2.53 9.02
C VAL A 95 -3.63 -2.28 10.51
N GLN A 96 -3.71 -1.01 10.93
CA GLN A 96 -3.97 -0.66 12.33
C GLN A 96 -5.34 -1.15 12.80
N ARG A 97 -6.38 -1.00 11.97
CA ARG A 97 -7.75 -1.29 12.34
C ARG A 97 -8.02 -2.79 12.46
N PHE A 98 -7.41 -3.59 11.57
CA PHE A 98 -7.59 -5.03 11.49
C PHE A 98 -6.50 -5.86 12.18
N TRP A 99 -5.45 -5.25 12.73
CA TRP A 99 -4.34 -5.98 13.37
C TRP A 99 -4.81 -7.07 14.33
N LYS A 100 -5.69 -6.73 15.28
CA LYS A 100 -6.19 -7.67 16.29
C LYS A 100 -7.07 -8.79 15.73
N ASP A 101 -7.56 -8.64 14.50
CA ASP A 101 -8.50 -9.58 13.88
C ASP A 101 -7.78 -10.54 12.93
N LEU A 102 -6.71 -10.08 12.27
CA LEU A 102 -6.05 -10.82 11.17
C LEU A 102 -4.60 -11.23 11.46
N ALA A 103 -3.91 -10.55 12.39
CA ALA A 103 -2.52 -10.88 12.70
C ALA A 103 -2.43 -12.18 13.51
N VAL A 104 -1.27 -12.83 13.46
CA VAL A 104 -0.94 -13.95 14.35
C VAL A 104 -1.19 -13.52 15.80
N LYS A 105 -1.81 -14.41 16.57
CA LYS A 105 -2.15 -14.16 17.97
C LYS A 105 -0.93 -13.69 18.75
N ASP A 106 -1.12 -12.65 19.57
CA ASP A 106 -0.09 -12.03 20.41
C ASP A 106 1.09 -11.40 19.64
N SER A 107 1.03 -11.31 18.30
CA SER A 107 2.03 -10.58 17.52
C SER A 107 1.99 -9.08 17.82
N LYS A 108 3.18 -8.52 18.05
CA LYS A 108 3.37 -7.07 18.18
C LYS A 108 3.41 -6.43 16.80
N ARG A 109 2.59 -5.41 16.58
CA ARG A 109 2.63 -4.59 15.38
C ARG A 109 3.97 -3.86 15.25
N PRO A 110 4.61 -3.88 14.06
CA PRO A 110 5.78 -3.05 13.79
C PRO A 110 5.48 -1.55 13.97
N ASP A 111 6.52 -0.77 14.22
CA ASP A 111 6.39 0.70 14.26
C ASP A 111 6.07 1.23 12.86
N PHE A 112 5.30 2.32 12.78
CA PHE A 112 4.95 2.95 11.50
C PHE A 112 5.74 4.24 11.33
N THR A 113 6.23 4.46 10.11
CA THR A 113 6.80 5.72 9.65
C THR A 113 6.31 6.03 8.25
N PHE A 114 6.52 7.27 7.80
CA PHE A 114 5.94 7.83 6.58
C PHE A 114 6.95 8.72 5.88
N LEU A 115 7.09 8.56 4.57
CA LEU A 115 7.87 9.45 3.70
C LEU A 115 7.14 9.61 2.37
N ASN A 116 7.06 10.83 1.86
CA ASN A 116 6.51 11.12 0.54
C ASN A 116 7.61 11.01 -0.51
N ILE A 117 7.78 9.79 -1.02
CA ILE A 117 8.69 9.50 -2.13
C ILE A 117 7.83 9.11 -3.32
N ASP A 118 7.82 9.97 -4.34
CA ASP A 118 7.13 9.75 -5.60
C ASP A 118 8.13 9.86 -6.75
N ARG A 119 8.03 8.97 -7.74
CA ARG A 119 8.99 8.93 -8.86
C ARG A 119 9.03 10.26 -9.62
N THR A 120 7.88 10.88 -9.87
CA THR A 120 7.76 12.09 -10.69
C THR A 120 8.50 13.23 -10.01
N ASP A 121 8.20 13.37 -8.74
CA ASP A 121 8.76 14.33 -7.80
C ASP A 121 10.28 14.20 -7.65
N ILE A 122 10.78 12.98 -7.47
CA ILE A 122 12.21 12.72 -7.30
C ILE A 122 12.98 12.94 -8.61
N TYR A 123 12.48 12.45 -9.74
CA TYR A 123 13.13 12.70 -11.03
C TYR A 123 13.18 14.19 -11.36
N ASN A 124 12.09 14.93 -11.15
CA ASN A 124 12.07 16.37 -11.34
C ASN A 124 13.09 17.08 -10.43
N TYR A 125 13.21 16.65 -9.18
CA TYR A 125 14.19 17.20 -8.24
C TYR A 125 15.64 16.93 -8.69
N LEU A 126 15.90 15.75 -9.26
CA LEU A 126 17.21 15.37 -9.79
C LEU A 126 17.53 15.99 -11.17
N GLY A 127 16.71 16.93 -11.65
CA GLY A 127 16.92 17.62 -12.92
C GLY A 127 16.47 16.83 -14.14
N VAL A 128 15.56 15.86 -13.98
CA VAL A 128 14.98 15.07 -15.08
C VAL A 128 13.49 15.38 -15.22
N PRO A 129 13.11 16.35 -16.07
CA PRO A 129 11.72 16.75 -16.28
C PRO A 129 10.86 15.59 -16.78
N ASN A 130 9.77 15.31 -16.07
CA ASN A 130 8.88 14.20 -16.39
C ASN A 130 7.42 14.48 -15.96
N ASN A 131 6.48 13.75 -16.57
CA ASN A 131 5.07 13.76 -16.22
C ASN A 131 4.58 12.32 -15.99
N ASP A 132 4.10 12.03 -14.77
CA ASP A 132 3.76 10.67 -14.30
C ASP A 132 4.85 9.64 -14.66
N GLY A 133 6.12 9.99 -14.41
CA GLY A 133 7.27 9.14 -14.70
C GLY A 133 7.61 8.98 -16.18
N ARG A 134 6.93 9.65 -17.12
CA ARG A 134 7.36 9.72 -18.54
C ARG A 134 8.25 10.94 -18.75
N SER A 135 9.46 10.72 -19.25
CA SER A 135 10.40 11.80 -19.58
C SER A 135 9.78 12.77 -20.59
N LEU A 136 9.86 14.07 -20.31
CA LEU A 136 9.38 15.10 -21.25
C LEU A 136 10.27 15.23 -22.48
N GLU A 137 11.53 14.82 -22.38
CA GLU A 137 12.50 14.88 -23.48
C GLU A 137 12.35 13.71 -24.46
N THR A 138 12.16 12.50 -23.93
CA THR A 138 12.16 11.27 -24.75
C THR A 138 10.77 10.67 -24.94
N GLY A 139 9.78 11.08 -24.15
CA GLY A 139 8.44 10.48 -24.11
C GLY A 139 8.38 9.08 -23.48
N LYS A 140 9.54 8.49 -23.14
CA LYS A 140 9.64 7.13 -22.59
C LYS A 140 9.41 7.10 -21.09
N ILE A 141 8.85 5.99 -20.60
CA ILE A 141 8.70 5.75 -19.16
C ILE A 141 10.08 5.58 -18.52
N LEU A 142 10.34 6.34 -17.45
CA LEU A 142 11.55 6.24 -16.65
C LEU A 142 11.51 4.99 -15.77
N THR A 143 12.56 4.19 -15.91
CA THR A 143 12.70 2.87 -15.30
C THR A 143 13.61 2.90 -14.06
N PRO A 144 13.60 1.83 -13.24
CA PRO A 144 14.60 1.63 -12.19
C PRO A 144 16.06 1.78 -12.67
N LEU A 145 16.37 1.35 -13.90
CA LEU A 145 17.72 1.46 -14.47
C LEU A 145 18.10 2.92 -14.77
N ASP A 146 17.14 3.73 -15.21
CA ASP A 146 17.38 5.16 -15.44
C ASP A 146 17.70 5.86 -14.13
N PHE A 147 16.97 5.53 -13.06
CA PHE A 147 17.30 6.04 -11.72
C PHE A 147 18.71 5.63 -11.28
N ASP A 148 19.08 4.35 -11.44
CA ASP A 148 20.40 3.85 -11.08
C ASP A 148 21.55 4.52 -11.87
N ARG A 149 21.27 5.03 -13.07
CA ARG A 149 22.22 5.83 -13.86
C ARG A 149 22.30 7.26 -13.34
N ILE A 150 21.16 7.91 -13.12
CA ILE A 150 21.06 9.30 -12.64
C ILE A 150 21.80 9.46 -11.31
N ILE A 151 21.60 8.56 -10.33
CA ILE A 151 22.26 8.68 -9.02
C ILE A 151 23.77 8.46 -9.05
N LYS A 152 24.32 7.96 -10.17
CA LYS A 152 25.77 7.82 -10.38
C LYS A 152 26.36 8.98 -11.17
N ASP A 153 25.51 9.83 -11.75
CA ASP A 153 25.93 11.01 -12.48
C ASP A 153 26.51 12.04 -11.50
N PRO A 154 27.77 12.50 -11.70
CA PRO A 154 28.35 13.58 -10.89
C PRO A 154 27.49 14.84 -10.84
N ASP A 155 26.76 15.16 -11.91
CA ASP A 155 25.95 16.38 -12.00
C ASP A 155 24.70 16.30 -11.11
N SER A 156 24.18 15.10 -10.86
CA SER A 156 23.04 14.88 -9.96
C SER A 156 23.43 14.77 -8.49
N LYS A 157 24.73 14.71 -8.17
CA LYS A 157 25.22 14.37 -6.82
C LYS A 157 24.75 15.34 -5.74
N HIS A 158 24.83 16.65 -5.98
CA HIS A 158 24.42 17.62 -4.96
C HIS A 158 22.92 17.50 -4.63
N MET A 159 22.08 17.40 -5.67
CA MET A 159 20.63 17.24 -5.50
C MET A 159 20.30 15.91 -4.80
N LEU A 160 21.04 14.84 -5.12
CA LEU A 160 20.89 13.56 -4.44
C LEU A 160 21.31 13.66 -2.96
N ASP A 161 22.43 14.33 -2.66
CA ASP A 161 22.92 14.52 -1.30
C ASP A 161 21.89 15.30 -0.46
N ASP A 162 21.19 16.29 -1.02
CA ASP A 162 20.12 17.03 -0.33
C ASP A 162 18.97 16.10 0.11
N ILE A 163 18.52 15.21 -0.78
CA ILE A 163 17.48 14.22 -0.46
C ILE A 163 17.96 13.25 0.62
N ILE A 164 19.17 12.70 0.46
CA ILE A 164 19.75 11.71 1.37
C ILE A 164 19.95 12.32 2.77
N ASN A 165 20.53 13.52 2.83
CA ASN A 165 20.76 14.24 4.08
C ASN A 165 19.44 14.59 4.77
N GLY A 166 18.43 15.02 4.01
CA GLY A 166 17.10 15.32 4.54
C GLY A 166 16.42 14.09 5.15
N ILE A 167 16.41 12.96 4.42
CA ILE A 167 15.88 11.68 4.94
C ILE A 167 16.65 11.27 6.20
N ARG A 168 17.99 11.28 6.17
CA ARG A 168 18.81 10.90 7.33
C ARG A 168 18.52 11.79 8.54
N ALA A 169 18.49 13.11 8.36
CA ALA A 169 18.22 14.08 9.41
C ALA A 169 16.85 13.84 10.09
N TYR A 170 15.85 13.37 9.34
CA TYR A 170 14.55 13.03 9.91
C TYR A 170 14.62 11.83 10.89
N TYR A 171 15.53 10.88 10.65
CA TYR A 171 15.65 9.64 11.42
C TYR A 171 16.75 9.64 12.49
N VAL A 172 17.63 10.64 12.58
CA VAL A 172 18.70 10.63 13.60
C VAL A 172 18.12 10.59 15.02
N ASP A 173 18.74 9.77 15.85
CA ASP A 173 18.43 9.57 17.25
C ASP A 173 19.36 10.43 18.12
N GLY A 174 19.09 11.74 18.11
CA GLY A 174 19.88 12.75 18.82
C GLY A 174 19.50 14.17 18.39
N ASP A 175 19.97 15.17 19.11
CA ASP A 175 19.66 16.57 18.82
C ASP A 175 20.65 17.15 17.81
N ILE A 176 20.14 17.90 16.84
CA ILE A 176 20.92 18.59 15.82
C ILE A 176 21.11 20.04 16.26
N ASP A 177 22.35 20.52 16.26
CA ASP A 177 22.68 21.93 16.46
C ASP A 177 22.65 22.66 15.11
N PRO A 178 21.66 23.55 14.87
CA PRO A 178 21.51 24.24 13.59
C PRO A 178 22.63 25.25 13.31
N ASN A 179 23.46 25.59 14.31
CA ASN A 179 24.58 26.54 14.15
C ASN A 179 25.91 25.87 13.78
N LYS A 180 25.92 24.54 13.65
CA LYS A 180 27.08 23.74 13.27
C LYS A 180 26.84 23.09 11.92
N ASP A 181 27.89 22.44 11.39
CA ASP A 181 27.79 21.63 10.19
C ASP A 181 26.75 20.50 10.41
N ILE A 182 25.57 20.68 9.83
CA ILE A 182 24.43 19.75 9.99
C ILE A 182 24.77 18.40 9.37
N ASN A 183 25.36 18.38 8.17
CA ASN A 183 25.68 17.16 7.45
C ASN A 183 26.68 16.33 8.25
N LYS A 184 27.76 16.95 8.75
CA LYS A 184 28.72 16.24 9.61
C LYS A 184 28.07 15.67 10.88
N GLN A 185 27.14 16.41 11.49
CA GLN A 185 26.42 15.94 12.67
C GLN A 185 25.55 14.71 12.36
N ILE A 186 24.65 14.80 11.39
CA ILE A 186 23.68 13.73 11.12
C ILE A 186 24.37 12.42 10.69
N TRP A 187 25.50 12.51 9.98
CA TRP A 187 26.28 11.34 9.58
C TRP A 187 27.12 10.74 10.70
N SER A 188 27.35 11.46 11.80
CA SER A 188 28.01 10.93 12.99
C SER A 188 27.06 10.31 14.02
N MET A 189 25.75 10.53 13.87
CA MET A 189 24.72 10.05 14.79
C MET A 189 24.13 8.73 14.33
N LYS A 190 23.66 7.94 15.30
CA LYS A 190 22.78 6.79 15.06
C LYS A 190 21.42 7.24 14.55
N THR A 191 20.73 6.37 13.84
CA THR A 191 19.33 6.59 13.45
C THR A 191 18.38 5.62 14.16
N LYS A 192 17.10 5.97 14.19
CA LYS A 192 16.03 5.12 14.72
C LYS A 192 15.81 3.83 13.92
N LEU A 193 16.44 3.70 12.75
CA LEU A 193 16.34 2.57 11.83
C LEU A 193 17.63 1.75 11.74
N ASP A 194 18.68 2.10 12.50
CA ASP A 194 19.93 1.34 12.50
C ASP A 194 19.68 -0.11 12.93
N GLY A 195 20.12 -1.06 12.10
CA GLY A 195 19.98 -2.50 12.32
C GLY A 195 18.54 -3.03 12.24
N LYS A 196 17.54 -2.20 11.94
CA LYS A 196 16.15 -2.62 11.81
C LYS A 196 15.84 -3.15 10.43
N ASP A 197 14.91 -4.10 10.38
CA ASP A 197 14.36 -4.61 9.14
C ASP A 197 13.12 -3.78 8.72
N LEU A 198 13.13 -3.28 7.49
CA LEU A 198 12.18 -2.29 6.97
C LEU A 198 11.30 -2.86 5.85
N LEU A 199 9.98 -2.81 6.06
CA LEU A 199 8.99 -3.04 4.99
C LEU A 199 8.51 -1.69 4.44
N ILE A 200 8.77 -1.44 3.15
CA ILE A 200 8.22 -0.28 2.44
C ILE A 200 6.90 -0.68 1.78
N VAL A 201 5.85 0.10 2.02
CA VAL A 201 4.51 -0.16 1.50
C VAL A 201 4.08 0.96 0.57
N ASP A 202 3.70 0.58 -0.64
CA ASP A 202 3.08 1.44 -1.64
C ASP A 202 1.63 1.00 -1.90
N GLU A 203 0.77 1.83 -2.48
CA GLU A 203 -0.63 1.42 -2.67
C GLU A 203 -0.85 0.55 -3.89
N THR A 204 -0.22 0.86 -5.03
CA THR A 204 -0.50 0.20 -6.32
C THR A 204 0.78 -0.19 -7.03
N GLU A 205 0.80 -1.40 -7.58
CA GLU A 205 1.91 -1.86 -8.42
C GLU A 205 1.74 -1.37 -9.87
N ARG A 206 2.44 -0.28 -10.25
CA ARG A 206 2.52 0.18 -11.65
C ARG A 206 3.77 -0.33 -12.37
N SER A 207 4.86 0.45 -12.35
CA SER A 207 6.15 0.13 -12.98
C SER A 207 7.20 -0.37 -11.98
N GLY A 208 6.89 -0.30 -10.68
CA GLY A 208 7.84 -0.54 -9.60
C GLY A 208 8.92 0.54 -9.42
N SER A 209 8.92 1.61 -10.22
CA SER A 209 9.94 2.68 -10.14
C SER A 209 9.91 3.38 -8.78
N THR A 210 8.74 3.77 -8.28
CA THR A 210 8.60 4.43 -6.96
C THR A 210 9.15 3.57 -5.83
N MET A 211 8.81 2.27 -5.82
CA MET A 211 9.32 1.31 -4.85
C MET A 211 10.84 1.15 -4.94
N HIS A 212 11.39 1.04 -6.15
CA HIS A 212 12.85 0.96 -6.36
C HIS A 212 13.57 2.20 -5.84
N ILE A 213 13.09 3.39 -6.22
CA ILE A 213 13.62 4.69 -5.77
C ILE A 213 13.60 4.75 -4.25
N SER A 214 12.47 4.40 -3.62
CA SER A 214 12.31 4.42 -2.17
C SER A 214 13.32 3.52 -1.46
N LYS A 215 13.49 2.27 -1.93
CA LYS A 215 14.49 1.34 -1.37
C LYS A 215 15.90 1.88 -1.48
N LYS A 216 16.26 2.44 -2.64
CA LYS A 216 17.59 3.01 -2.89
C LYS A 216 17.87 4.22 -2.02
N LEU A 217 16.94 5.18 -1.96
CA LEU A 217 17.09 6.38 -1.14
C LEU A 217 17.20 6.03 0.35
N MET A 218 16.38 5.11 0.85
CA MET A 218 16.48 4.65 2.24
C MET A 218 17.83 4.00 2.54
N LYS A 219 18.32 3.12 1.65
CA LYS A 219 19.62 2.47 1.85
C LYS A 219 20.81 3.43 1.73
N LEU A 220 20.68 4.49 0.93
CA LEU A 220 21.70 5.53 0.83
C LEU A 220 21.68 6.46 2.06
N ALA A 221 20.51 6.88 2.53
CA ALA A 221 20.36 7.77 3.70
C ALA A 221 20.70 7.08 5.03
N ILE A 222 20.40 5.79 5.14
CA ILE A 222 20.65 4.98 6.34
C ILE A 222 21.25 3.64 5.92
N PRO A 223 22.56 3.61 5.62
CA PRO A 223 23.27 2.39 5.24
C PRO A 223 23.14 1.26 6.28
N GLU A 224 22.94 1.63 7.55
CA GLU A 224 22.82 0.76 8.70
C GLU A 224 21.50 -0.04 8.77
N ILE A 225 20.50 0.25 7.93
CA ILE A 225 19.28 -0.57 7.84
C ILE A 225 19.65 -2.01 7.48
N GLY A 226 19.03 -2.98 8.15
CA GLY A 226 19.21 -4.41 7.90
C GLY A 226 18.66 -4.81 6.53
N MET A 227 17.52 -5.48 6.52
CA MET A 227 16.81 -5.86 5.30
C MET A 227 15.82 -4.76 4.88
N ILE A 228 15.67 -4.56 3.57
CA ILE A 228 14.62 -3.70 3.00
C ILE A 228 13.81 -4.51 1.99
N ARG A 229 12.51 -4.66 2.26
CA ARG A 229 11.55 -5.22 1.31
C ARG A 229 10.50 -4.19 0.93
N GLY A 230 9.89 -4.40 -0.23
CA GLY A 230 8.80 -3.58 -0.75
C GLY A 230 7.58 -4.45 -0.97
N GLU A 231 6.40 -3.93 -0.68
CA GLU A 231 5.13 -4.59 -0.93
C GLU A 231 4.08 -3.56 -1.37
N TYR A 232 3.14 -3.98 -2.21
CA TYR A 232 2.03 -3.15 -2.66
C TYR A 232 0.77 -3.58 -1.92
N PHE A 233 -0.11 -2.66 -1.54
CA PHE A 233 -1.41 -3.05 -0.97
C PHE A 233 -2.35 -3.65 -2.01
N TRP A 234 -2.41 -3.00 -3.18
CA TRP A 234 -3.22 -3.36 -4.33
C TRP A 234 -2.30 -3.97 -5.40
N PRO A 235 -2.25 -5.31 -5.50
CA PRO A 235 -1.40 -5.98 -6.47
C PRO A 235 -1.93 -5.73 -7.90
N LYS A 236 -1.10 -6.04 -8.89
CA LYS A 236 -1.35 -5.82 -10.33
C LYS A 236 -2.40 -6.77 -10.93
N ASP A 237 -3.45 -7.10 -10.19
CA ASP A 237 -4.49 -8.01 -10.65
C ASP A 237 -5.28 -7.39 -11.82
N GLY A 238 -5.39 -8.13 -12.92
CA GLY A 238 -6.17 -7.71 -14.09
C GLY A 238 -5.48 -6.69 -14.99
N SER A 239 -4.16 -6.50 -14.89
CA SER A 239 -3.46 -5.68 -15.88
C SER A 239 -3.30 -6.42 -17.20
N GLU A 240 -3.71 -5.80 -18.29
CA GLU A 240 -3.51 -6.29 -19.65
C GLU A 240 -2.38 -5.53 -20.34
N VAL A 241 -1.55 -6.22 -21.10
CA VAL A 241 -0.65 -5.55 -22.06
C VAL A 241 -1.45 -5.34 -23.33
N VAL A 242 -1.69 -4.08 -23.68
CA VAL A 242 -2.42 -3.65 -24.87
C VAL A 242 -1.42 -3.06 -25.85
N GLY A 243 -1.34 -3.63 -27.05
CA GLY A 243 -0.39 -3.22 -28.10
C GLY A 243 0.74 -4.24 -28.32
N TYR A 244 1.63 -3.93 -29.27
CA TYR A 244 2.76 -4.77 -29.67
C TYR A 244 4.02 -3.90 -29.82
N GLY A 245 5.19 -4.44 -29.48
CA GLY A 245 6.48 -3.74 -29.66
C GLY A 245 6.70 -2.62 -28.65
N GLU A 246 7.35 -1.53 -29.06
CA GLU A 246 7.65 -0.36 -28.20
C GLU A 246 6.40 0.41 -27.75
N ASP A 247 5.25 0.17 -28.40
CA ASP A 247 3.95 0.79 -28.12
C ASP A 247 3.06 -0.05 -27.19
N ALA A 248 3.57 -1.17 -26.66
CA ALA A 248 2.83 -2.01 -25.72
C ALA A 248 2.61 -1.25 -24.40
N GLU A 249 1.35 -0.89 -24.12
CA GLU A 249 0.95 -0.23 -22.89
C GLU A 249 0.34 -1.23 -21.92
N VAL A 250 0.76 -1.18 -20.66
CA VAL A 250 0.09 -1.93 -19.60
C VAL A 250 -1.17 -1.18 -19.20
N LYS A 251 -2.33 -1.63 -19.65
CA LYS A 251 -3.62 -1.17 -19.13
C LYS A 251 -3.77 -1.77 -17.73
N HIS A 252 -3.64 -0.93 -16.71
CA HIS A 252 -3.68 -1.37 -15.33
C HIS A 252 -5.07 -1.87 -14.94
N GLY A 253 -5.10 -2.77 -13.95
CA GLY A 253 -6.33 -3.12 -13.25
C GLY A 253 -6.90 -1.92 -12.47
N SER A 254 -7.97 -2.15 -11.69
CA SER A 254 -8.49 -1.11 -10.81
C SER A 254 -7.45 -0.59 -9.81
N VAL A 255 -7.67 0.61 -9.28
CA VAL A 255 -6.90 1.21 -8.18
C VAL A 255 -7.81 1.38 -6.94
N PRO A 256 -7.27 1.48 -5.72
CA PRO A 256 -8.08 1.76 -4.54
C PRO A 256 -8.89 3.06 -4.69
N ILE A 257 -10.10 3.11 -4.14
CA ILE A 257 -11.06 4.21 -4.34
C ILE A 257 -10.57 5.59 -3.87
N TRP A 258 -9.56 5.63 -2.99
CA TRP A 258 -8.96 6.89 -2.54
C TRP A 258 -7.85 7.39 -3.46
N TYR A 259 -7.35 6.54 -4.36
CA TYR A 259 -6.31 6.93 -5.31
C TYR A 259 -6.93 7.79 -6.41
N ASP A 260 -6.46 9.01 -6.52
CA ASP A 260 -6.72 9.89 -7.64
C ASP A 260 -5.41 10.64 -7.97
N PRO A 261 -4.87 10.51 -9.18
CA PRO A 261 -3.63 11.22 -9.54
C PRO A 261 -3.80 12.75 -9.60
N ASN A 262 -5.03 13.24 -9.72
CA ASN A 262 -5.34 14.67 -9.87
C ASN A 262 -5.89 15.30 -8.58
N GLU A 263 -6.16 14.50 -7.54
CA GLU A 263 -6.74 14.98 -6.28
C GLU A 263 -5.83 14.67 -5.08
N ILE A 264 -5.51 15.70 -4.30
CA ILE A 264 -4.70 15.56 -3.07
C ILE A 264 -5.51 14.92 -1.92
N LYS A 265 -6.84 15.04 -1.95
CA LYS A 265 -7.75 14.57 -0.90
C LYS A 265 -8.03 13.07 -1.01
N GLY A 266 -8.54 12.48 0.08
CA GLY A 266 -8.83 11.05 0.21
C GLY A 266 -7.80 10.29 1.05
N ARG A 267 -6.61 10.85 1.21
CA ARG A 267 -5.49 10.26 1.95
C ARG A 267 -5.21 10.93 3.31
N GLY A 268 -5.90 12.02 3.64
CA GLY A 268 -5.82 12.71 4.93
C GLY A 268 -4.57 13.55 5.14
N ILE A 269 -3.72 13.67 4.11
CA ILE A 269 -2.46 14.41 4.13
C ILE A 269 -2.22 15.05 2.75
N GLY A 270 -1.52 16.19 2.72
CA GLY A 270 -1.20 16.94 1.51
C GLY A 270 -0.01 16.37 0.75
N ASP A 271 0.46 17.11 -0.25
CA ASP A 271 1.76 16.89 -0.88
C ASP A 271 2.90 17.47 -0.02
N ARG A 272 4.13 17.35 -0.52
CA ARG A 272 5.31 17.96 0.08
C ARG A 272 5.18 19.49 0.08
N ASN A 273 5.57 20.11 1.18
CA ASN A 273 5.61 21.57 1.30
C ASN A 273 6.75 21.99 2.25
N GLU A 274 7.90 22.32 1.67
CA GLU A 274 9.10 22.71 2.42
C GLU A 274 8.93 24.04 3.16
N ASN A 275 8.16 24.96 2.58
CA ASN A 275 7.85 26.24 3.20
C ASN A 275 7.02 26.04 4.48
N TYR A 276 6.08 25.10 4.48
CA TYR A 276 5.32 24.74 5.68
C TYR A 276 6.24 24.34 6.84
N TYR A 277 7.19 23.46 6.59
CA TYR A 277 8.11 23.00 7.63
C TYR A 277 9.13 24.05 8.04
N SER A 278 9.58 24.89 7.10
CA SER A 278 10.46 26.03 7.40
C SER A 278 9.80 27.02 8.36
N MET A 279 8.58 27.47 8.03
CA MET A 279 7.81 28.37 8.89
C MET A 279 7.42 27.72 10.22
N LYS A 280 7.15 26.40 10.22
CA LYS A 280 6.89 25.66 11.46
C LYS A 280 8.10 25.68 12.40
N TYR A 281 9.30 25.46 11.88
CA TYR A 281 10.52 25.52 12.67
C TYR A 281 10.81 26.94 13.16
N GLU A 282 10.63 27.97 12.33
CA GLU A 282 10.81 29.37 12.74
C GLU A 282 9.94 29.75 13.94
N ARG A 283 8.74 29.16 14.04
CA ARG A 283 7.80 29.40 15.13
C ARG A 283 8.06 28.59 16.40
N ILE A 284 8.45 27.32 16.27
CA ILE A 284 8.52 26.38 17.41
C ILE A 284 9.96 26.21 17.91
N GLN A 285 10.93 26.17 16.99
CA GLN A 285 12.36 26.06 17.26
C GLN A 285 12.74 24.88 18.18
N ASP A 286 12.10 23.72 17.97
CA ASP A 286 12.42 22.47 18.65
C ASP A 286 13.08 21.44 17.72
N GLN A 287 13.59 20.35 18.30
CA GLN A 287 14.27 19.30 17.55
C GLN A 287 13.36 18.55 16.58
N ILE A 288 12.08 18.43 16.90
CA ILE A 288 11.10 17.77 16.02
C ILE A 288 10.87 18.62 14.76
N SER A 289 10.60 19.91 14.93
CA SER A 289 10.39 20.85 13.83
C SER A 289 11.65 21.08 13.01
N LEU A 290 12.85 21.08 13.63
CA LEU A 290 14.12 21.14 12.92
C LEU A 290 14.31 19.93 12.00
N LYS A 291 14.15 18.71 12.53
CA LYS A 291 14.27 17.47 11.74
C LYS A 291 13.23 17.38 10.63
N GLN A 292 12.02 17.86 10.88
CA GLN A 292 10.97 17.96 9.87
C GLN A 292 11.30 18.99 8.79
N LYS A 293 11.89 20.13 9.15
CA LYS A 293 12.40 21.12 8.18
C LYS A 293 13.51 20.52 7.33
N LEU A 294 14.48 19.85 7.93
CA LEU A 294 15.59 19.25 7.18
C LEU A 294 15.11 18.11 6.27
N GLY A 295 14.14 17.31 6.72
CA GLY A 295 13.57 16.21 5.95
C GLY A 295 12.44 16.59 5.00
N SER A 296 12.07 17.88 4.87
CA SER A 296 10.80 18.28 4.21
C SER A 296 10.68 17.85 2.76
N ILE A 297 11.80 17.64 2.07
CA ILE A 297 11.88 17.11 0.71
C ILE A 297 11.26 15.70 0.55
N ALA A 298 11.10 14.97 1.65
CA ALA A 298 10.53 13.63 1.67
C ALA A 298 9.35 13.51 2.66
N LEU A 299 8.74 14.62 3.09
CA LEU A 299 7.64 14.63 4.05
C LEU A 299 6.39 15.30 3.48
N SER A 300 5.23 14.66 3.64
CA SER A 300 3.95 15.29 3.32
C SER A 300 3.54 16.29 4.37
N ALA A 301 3.10 17.47 3.92
CA ALA A 301 2.51 18.46 4.80
C ALA A 301 1.00 18.22 4.98
N PRO A 302 0.36 18.81 6.00
CA PRO A 302 -1.09 18.88 6.09
C PRO A 302 -1.71 19.52 4.84
N ILE A 303 -2.97 19.19 4.52
CA ILE A 303 -3.68 19.86 3.43
C ILE A 303 -3.97 21.30 3.86
N LEU A 304 -3.46 22.27 3.11
CA LEU A 304 -3.60 23.69 3.39
C LEU A 304 -4.70 24.30 2.50
N SER A 305 -5.55 25.15 3.06
CA SER A 305 -6.59 25.86 2.30
C SER A 305 -6.13 27.22 1.79
N ASN A 306 -5.35 27.96 2.60
CA ASN A 306 -4.79 29.27 2.27
C ASN A 306 -3.55 29.55 3.14
N TYR A 307 -2.76 30.52 2.67
CA TYR A 307 -1.77 31.21 3.49
C TYR A 307 -2.42 32.49 4.01
N SER A 308 -2.59 32.61 5.33
CA SER A 308 -3.05 33.88 5.87
C SER A 308 -1.92 34.91 5.79
N ALA A 309 -2.29 36.18 5.59
CA ALA A 309 -1.32 37.28 5.48
C ALA A 309 -0.46 37.48 6.75
N ASP A 310 -0.87 36.92 7.89
CA ASP A 310 -0.14 36.92 9.17
C ASP A 310 0.76 35.68 9.37
N GLY A 311 0.97 34.88 8.32
CA GLY A 311 1.88 33.73 8.35
C GLY A 311 1.33 32.50 9.08
N ARG A 312 0.01 32.38 9.23
CA ARG A 312 -0.64 31.17 9.78
C ARG A 312 -1.09 30.25 8.64
N PHE A 313 -1.02 28.96 8.92
CA PHE A 313 -1.55 27.93 8.04
C PHE A 313 -3.01 27.69 8.35
N GLU A 314 -3.87 27.86 7.34
CA GLU A 314 -5.23 27.36 7.41
C GLU A 314 -5.27 25.93 6.87
N TYR A 315 -5.85 25.03 7.67
CA TYR A 315 -5.96 23.62 7.31
C TYR A 315 -7.27 23.35 6.57
N SER A 316 -7.16 22.67 5.43
CA SER A 316 -8.32 22.20 4.67
C SER A 316 -8.81 20.86 5.22
N LYS A 317 -10.12 20.68 5.25
CA LYS A 317 -10.73 19.39 5.60
C LYS A 317 -10.61 18.40 4.45
N ASP A 318 -10.34 17.14 4.80
CA ASP A 318 -10.37 16.00 3.90
C ASP A 318 -11.58 15.10 4.23
N ASP A 319 -12.75 15.49 3.74
CA ASP A 319 -13.99 14.74 3.99
C ASP A 319 -13.95 13.34 3.35
N LYS A 320 -13.23 13.18 2.23
CA LYS A 320 -13.05 11.89 1.54
C LYS A 320 -12.24 10.93 2.41
N ALA A 321 -11.13 11.39 3.01
CA ALA A 321 -10.35 10.61 3.97
C ALA A 321 -11.14 10.25 5.23
N LYS A 322 -11.94 11.18 5.75
CA LYS A 322 -12.81 10.90 6.90
C LYS A 322 -13.83 9.80 6.58
N LYS A 323 -14.52 9.93 5.45
CA LYS A 323 -15.48 8.91 4.96
C LYS A 323 -14.80 7.56 4.74
N LEU A 324 -13.59 7.54 4.19
CA LEU A 324 -12.81 6.31 4.06
C LEU A 324 -12.55 5.66 5.42
N ALA A 325 -12.12 6.44 6.42
CA ALA A 325 -11.86 5.91 7.76
C ALA A 325 -13.14 5.34 8.41
N ASP A 326 -14.29 5.98 8.18
CA ASP A 326 -15.59 5.50 8.63
C ASP A 326 -15.99 4.20 7.91
N ASP A 327 -15.76 4.10 6.60
CA ASP A 327 -16.00 2.87 5.82
C ASP A 327 -15.09 1.71 6.26
N ILE A 328 -13.81 1.97 6.55
CA ILE A 328 -12.89 0.95 7.10
C ILE A 328 -13.40 0.45 8.47
N LYS A 329 -13.95 1.36 9.28
CA LYS A 329 -14.56 1.02 10.57
C LYS A 329 -15.82 0.15 10.37
N GLN A 330 -16.66 0.49 9.40
CA GLN A 330 -17.85 -0.29 9.06
C GLN A 330 -17.47 -1.68 8.53
N LEU A 331 -16.51 -1.76 7.58
CA LEU A 331 -16.01 -3.01 7.02
C LEU A 331 -15.52 -3.98 8.11
N ARG A 332 -14.79 -3.46 9.11
CA ARG A 332 -14.36 -4.28 10.25
C ARG A 332 -15.54 -4.82 11.06
N THR A 333 -16.57 -3.98 11.24
CA THR A 333 -17.78 -4.36 11.98
C THR A 333 -18.48 -5.51 11.25
N ASP A 334 -18.67 -5.39 9.94
CA ASP A 334 -19.30 -6.43 9.13
C ASP A 334 -18.45 -7.71 9.05
N TYR A 335 -17.12 -7.58 8.95
CA TYR A 335 -16.21 -8.72 9.03
C TYR A 335 -16.34 -9.47 10.36
N ARG A 336 -16.33 -8.76 11.50
CA ARG A 336 -16.49 -9.37 12.83
C ARG A 336 -17.86 -10.02 13.04
N ASN A 337 -18.88 -9.51 12.36
CA ASN A 337 -20.22 -10.08 12.36
C ASN A 337 -20.35 -11.29 11.41
N GLY A 338 -19.26 -11.71 10.75
CA GLY A 338 -19.25 -12.84 9.83
C GLY A 338 -19.98 -12.59 8.52
N ARG A 339 -20.14 -11.32 8.13
CA ARG A 339 -20.85 -10.87 6.91
C ARG A 339 -19.93 -10.59 5.72
N VAL A 340 -18.62 -10.54 5.95
CA VAL A 340 -17.63 -10.33 4.89
C VAL A 340 -16.79 -11.60 4.75
N LEU A 341 -16.74 -12.13 3.53
CA LEU A 341 -15.88 -13.25 3.20
C LEU A 341 -14.43 -12.77 3.10
N LEU A 342 -13.55 -13.35 3.93
CA LEU A 342 -12.11 -13.29 3.73
C LEU A 342 -11.70 -14.46 2.84
N VAL A 343 -11.39 -14.16 1.59
CA VAL A 343 -10.68 -15.09 0.70
C VAL A 343 -9.20 -15.07 1.11
N PRO A 344 -8.61 -16.21 1.54
CA PRO A 344 -7.23 -16.21 2.02
C PRO A 344 -6.25 -15.79 0.90
N PRO A 345 -5.20 -15.01 1.21
CA PRO A 345 -4.16 -14.68 0.25
C PRO A 345 -3.34 -15.93 -0.16
N PHE A 346 -3.61 -16.48 -1.34
CA PHE A 346 -3.02 -17.75 -1.81
C PHE A 346 -1.52 -17.68 -2.06
N ASP A 347 -1.00 -16.50 -2.35
CA ASP A 347 0.41 -16.23 -2.61
C ASP A 347 1.23 -15.98 -1.32
N ASN A 348 0.54 -15.85 -0.18
CA ASN A 348 1.15 -15.45 1.09
C ASN A 348 0.89 -16.43 2.25
N TYR A 349 -0.20 -17.20 2.23
CA TYR A 349 -0.57 -18.06 3.35
C TYR A 349 -0.09 -19.50 3.12
N SER A 350 0.26 -20.21 4.20
CA SER A 350 0.40 -21.66 4.17
C SER A 350 -0.95 -22.33 3.93
N LEU A 351 -0.95 -23.56 3.39
CA LEU A 351 -2.18 -24.33 3.19
C LEU A 351 -2.98 -24.48 4.50
N ASP A 352 -2.30 -24.85 5.59
CA ASP A 352 -2.91 -25.00 6.92
C ASP A 352 -3.59 -23.71 7.40
N ARG A 353 -2.99 -22.55 7.13
CA ARG A 353 -3.57 -21.25 7.51
C ARG A 353 -4.76 -20.90 6.61
N MET A 354 -4.71 -21.24 5.32
CA MET A 354 -5.87 -21.06 4.44
C MET A 354 -7.05 -21.89 4.94
N ASP A 355 -6.82 -23.15 5.30
CA ASP A 355 -7.82 -24.04 5.88
C ASP A 355 -8.40 -23.46 7.17
N GLU A 356 -7.54 -23.03 8.10
CA GLU A 356 -7.99 -22.43 9.35
C GLU A 356 -8.89 -21.20 9.12
N VAL A 357 -8.53 -20.32 8.19
CA VAL A 357 -9.30 -19.12 7.85
C VAL A 357 -10.67 -19.48 7.28
N LEU A 358 -10.75 -20.49 6.43
CA LEU A 358 -12.00 -20.92 5.82
C LEU A 358 -12.91 -21.64 6.83
N LEU A 359 -12.34 -22.54 7.63
CA LEU A 359 -13.06 -23.25 8.70
C LEU A 359 -13.63 -22.29 9.74
N ARG A 360 -12.88 -21.26 10.15
CA ARG A 360 -13.38 -20.20 11.05
C ARG A 360 -14.55 -19.41 10.45
N GLN A 361 -14.64 -19.36 9.13
CA GLN A 361 -15.76 -18.76 8.40
C GLN A 361 -16.87 -19.77 8.09
N GLY A 362 -16.81 -20.99 8.61
CA GLY A 362 -17.79 -22.04 8.40
C GLY A 362 -17.78 -22.63 6.98
N ILE A 363 -16.69 -22.44 6.24
CA ILE A 363 -16.49 -23.02 4.91
C ILE A 363 -15.69 -24.31 5.08
N GLN A 364 -16.27 -25.44 4.69
CA GLN A 364 -15.62 -26.74 4.76
C GLN A 364 -14.81 -26.99 3.48
N PRO A 365 -13.51 -27.34 3.57
CA PRO A 365 -12.76 -27.79 2.41
C PRO A 365 -13.34 -29.12 1.90
N LYS A 366 -13.56 -29.24 0.59
CA LYS A 366 -14.00 -30.50 -0.03
C LYS A 366 -12.75 -31.33 -0.37
N ILE A 367 -12.79 -32.63 -0.14
CA ILE A 367 -11.75 -33.59 -0.57
C ILE A 367 -12.22 -34.14 -1.92
N ASP A 368 -11.37 -34.15 -2.95
CA ASP A 368 -11.73 -34.76 -4.23
C ASP A 368 -11.49 -36.28 -4.23
N GLU A 369 -11.82 -36.90 -5.35
CA GLU A 369 -11.78 -38.34 -5.55
C GLU A 369 -10.37 -38.95 -5.45
N THR A 370 -9.31 -38.14 -5.46
CA THR A 370 -7.92 -38.60 -5.29
C THR A 370 -7.50 -38.63 -3.81
N GLY A 371 -8.37 -38.18 -2.90
CA GLY A 371 -8.02 -38.00 -1.49
C GLY A 371 -7.18 -36.75 -1.25
N GLU A 372 -7.02 -35.88 -2.26
CA GLU A 372 -6.37 -34.59 -2.13
C GLU A 372 -7.40 -33.50 -1.80
N TYR A 373 -6.95 -32.43 -1.16
CA TYR A 373 -7.81 -31.28 -0.87
C TYR A 373 -8.24 -30.62 -2.17
N SER A 374 -9.52 -30.76 -2.47
CA SER A 374 -10.16 -30.14 -3.61
C SER A 374 -10.55 -28.72 -3.26
N TRP A 375 -9.63 -27.81 -3.54
CA TRP A 375 -9.94 -26.38 -3.65
C TRP A 375 -10.90 -26.06 -4.82
N ALA A 376 -11.53 -27.07 -5.44
CA ALA A 376 -12.41 -26.94 -6.59
C ALA A 376 -13.55 -25.95 -6.36
N MET A 377 -14.12 -25.84 -5.16
CA MET A 377 -15.16 -24.84 -4.88
C MET A 377 -14.63 -23.40 -4.92
N ILE A 378 -13.41 -23.15 -4.44
CA ILE A 378 -12.78 -21.81 -4.53
C ILE A 378 -12.27 -21.53 -5.94
N ARG A 379 -11.80 -22.56 -6.65
CA ARG A 379 -11.41 -22.48 -8.06
C ARG A 379 -12.63 -22.22 -8.96
N GLU A 380 -13.75 -22.91 -8.73
CA GLU A 380 -15.06 -22.64 -9.34
C GLU A 380 -15.55 -21.24 -8.99
N LEU A 381 -15.48 -20.79 -7.73
CA LEU A 381 -15.84 -19.42 -7.37
C LEU A 381 -14.95 -18.38 -8.08
N LYS A 382 -13.67 -18.68 -8.35
CA LYS A 382 -12.80 -17.82 -9.17
C LYS A 382 -13.12 -17.89 -10.67
N GLU A 383 -13.46 -19.07 -11.19
CA GLU A 383 -13.79 -19.27 -12.62
C GLU A 383 -15.19 -18.77 -12.97
N ASP A 384 -16.19 -19.02 -12.15
CA ASP A 384 -17.54 -18.47 -12.31
C ASP A 384 -17.56 -16.94 -12.14
N ARG A 385 -16.69 -16.37 -11.29
CA ARG A 385 -16.45 -14.92 -11.18
C ARG A 385 -15.75 -14.34 -12.41
N LYS A 386 -14.80 -15.07 -13.02
CA LYS A 386 -14.22 -14.70 -14.32
C LYS A 386 -15.25 -14.77 -15.46
N LEU A 387 -16.28 -15.59 -15.33
CA LEU A 387 -17.32 -15.81 -16.33
C LEU A 387 -18.60 -15.00 -16.07
N GLY A 388 -18.64 -14.15 -15.05
CA GLY A 388 -19.80 -13.31 -14.71
C GLY A 388 -21.05 -14.10 -14.32
N ARG A 389 -20.88 -15.34 -13.82
CA ARG A 389 -21.97 -16.22 -13.36
C ARG A 389 -22.30 -16.04 -11.87
N ILE A 390 -21.51 -15.22 -11.19
CA ILE A 390 -21.66 -14.71 -9.83
C ILE A 390 -20.95 -13.38 -9.68
#